data_AF-A0A937UZ53-F1
#
_entry.id   AF-A0A937UZ53-F1
#
_cell.length_a   1.000
_cell.length_b   1.000
_cell.length_c   1.000
_cell.angle_alpha   90.00
_cell.angle_beta   90.00
_cell.angle_gamma   90.00
#
_symmetry.space_group_name_H-M   'P 1'
#
loop_
_entity.id
_entity.type
_entity.pdbx_description
1 polymer ?
#
loop_
_entity_poly.entity_id
_entity_poly.type
_entity_poly.pdbx_seq_one_letter_code
_entity_poly.pdbx_strand_id
1 'polypeptide(L)'
;MSNFYQLISKIKRRPSMYLGKPAISNLRSFLSGYILARRELDIPQTQEEKEFSEFQFWIKSKFKISSDQSWDKTILFFSEDEQSAIAHFFNLFDEFVGSEIDKSHRGLERVQPDLLSEPTTDPDIPSIEKKPRLSLKDLSDMRVVVPDVEKKTV
;
A
#
# COMPACT_ATOMS: atom_id res chain seq x y z
N MET A 1 -0.23 27.80 -10.01
CA MET A 1 -0.76 26.74 -9.13
C MET A 1 0.42 26.08 -8.45
N SER A 2 0.42 25.97 -7.12
CA SER A 2 1.51 25.30 -6.40
C SER A 2 1.28 23.80 -6.48
N ASN A 3 2.10 23.11 -7.26
CA ASN A 3 2.05 21.66 -7.41
C ASN A 3 2.59 20.96 -6.15
N PHE A 4 2.10 19.76 -5.85
CA PHE A 4 2.45 18.99 -4.65
C PHE A 4 3.95 18.67 -4.60
N TYR A 5 4.57 18.32 -5.73
CA TYR A 5 6.00 18.08 -5.81
C TYR A 5 6.81 19.37 -5.67
N GLN A 6 6.28 20.51 -6.14
CA GLN A 6 6.89 21.81 -5.85
C GLN A 6 6.84 22.13 -4.34
N LEU A 7 5.76 21.76 -3.65
CA LEU A 7 5.66 21.92 -2.20
C LEU A 7 6.74 21.09 -1.49
N ILE A 8 6.89 19.81 -1.85
CA ILE A 8 7.95 18.94 -1.31
C ILE A 8 9.35 19.54 -1.60
N SER A 9 9.58 20.02 -2.83
CA SER A 9 10.84 20.67 -3.21
C SER A 9 11.13 21.94 -2.39
N LYS A 10 10.11 22.75 -2.11
CA LYS A 10 10.23 23.93 -1.24
C LYS A 10 10.59 23.54 0.20
N ILE A 11 9.97 22.48 0.73
CA ILE A 11 10.29 21.95 2.05
C ILE A 11 11.73 21.43 2.08
N LYS A 12 12.18 20.69 1.05
CA LYS A 12 13.57 20.22 0.92
C LYS A 12 14.59 21.36 1.01
N ARG A 13 14.30 22.51 0.39
CA ARG A 13 15.20 23.68 0.41
C ARG A 13 15.27 24.38 1.77
N ARG A 14 14.19 24.39 2.54
CA ARG A 14 14.09 25.13 3.82
C ARG A 14 13.25 24.35 4.85
N PRO A 15 13.66 23.16 5.30
CA PRO A 15 12.79 22.26 6.07
C PRO A 15 12.32 22.89 7.39
N SER A 16 13.20 23.61 8.10
CA SER A 16 12.85 24.28 9.35
C SER A 16 11.78 25.37 9.19
N MET A 17 11.67 26.00 8.02
CA MET A 17 10.65 27.04 7.75
C MET A 17 9.24 26.45 7.67
N TYR A 18 9.10 25.20 7.22
CA TYR A 18 7.81 24.54 7.06
C TYR A 18 7.48 23.62 8.24
N LEU A 19 8.49 22.99 8.83
CA LEU A 19 8.32 21.94 9.84
C LEU A 19 8.65 22.40 11.26
N GLY A 20 9.26 23.59 11.43
CA GLY A 20 9.83 24.08 12.68
C GLY A 20 11.11 23.33 13.07
N LYS A 21 10.99 22.01 13.28
CA LYS A 21 12.11 21.09 13.46
C LYS A 21 12.18 20.12 12.27
N PRO A 22 13.36 19.93 11.64
CA PRO A 22 13.55 19.04 10.50
C PRO A 22 13.54 17.57 10.96
N ALA A 23 12.35 17.05 11.23
CA ALA A 23 12.09 15.68 11.65
C ALA A 23 11.19 14.99 10.62
N ILE A 24 11.41 13.69 10.37
CA ILE A 24 10.63 12.93 9.38
C ILE A 24 9.18 12.76 9.84
N SER A 25 8.97 12.61 11.14
CA SER A 25 7.66 12.57 11.78
C SER A 25 6.87 13.86 11.56
N ASN A 26 7.54 15.02 11.64
CA ASN A 26 6.94 16.32 11.34
C ASN A 26 6.58 16.45 9.85
N LEU A 27 7.45 15.98 8.95
CA LEU A 27 7.18 15.98 7.52
C LEU A 27 5.95 15.12 7.18
N ARG A 28 5.87 13.92 7.75
CA ARG A 28 4.71 13.03 7.57
C ARG A 28 3.42 13.68 8.06
N SER A 29 3.47 14.33 9.23
CA SER A 29 2.32 15.05 9.79
C SER A 29 1.90 16.24 8.92
N PHE A 30 2.88 17.01 8.42
CA PHE A 30 2.64 18.13 7.51
C PHE A 30 1.94 17.69 6.22
N LEU A 31 2.46 16.65 5.54
CA LEU A 31 1.87 16.15 4.30
C LEU A 31 0.47 15.56 4.53
N SER A 32 0.29 14.82 5.64
CA SER A 32 -1.04 14.30 6.00
C SER A 32 -2.05 15.42 6.23
N GLY A 33 -1.65 16.48 6.94
CA GLY A 33 -2.48 17.65 7.18
C GLY A 33 -2.82 18.42 5.90
N TYR A 34 -1.86 18.55 4.97
CA TYR A 34 -2.08 19.15 3.66
C TYR A 34 -3.13 18.37 2.83
N ILE A 35 -3.00 17.04 2.76
CA ILE A 35 -3.95 16.17 2.03
C ILE A 35 -5.33 16.23 2.69
N LEU A 36 -5.38 16.19 4.03
CA LEU A 36 -6.63 16.31 4.78
C LEU A 36 -7.33 17.65 4.50
N ALA A 37 -6.61 18.77 4.62
CA ALA A 37 -7.19 20.10 4.38
C ALA A 37 -7.74 20.25 2.96
N ARG A 38 -7.07 19.69 1.95
CA ARG A 38 -7.60 19.70 0.57
C ARG A 38 -8.89 18.90 0.44
N ARG A 39 -8.95 17.74 1.09
CA ARG A 39 -10.16 16.89 1.12
C ARG A 39 -11.33 17.60 1.79
N GLU A 40 -11.10 18.24 2.94
CA GLU A 40 -12.14 18.99 3.67
C GLU A 40 -12.63 20.23 2.90
N LEU A 41 -11.83 20.73 1.95
CA LEU A 41 -12.19 21.85 1.08
C LEU A 41 -12.75 21.39 -0.28
N ASP A 42 -13.06 20.09 -0.44
CA ASP A 42 -13.51 19.47 -1.70
C ASP A 42 -12.59 19.74 -2.90
N ILE A 43 -11.29 19.98 -2.63
CA ILE A 43 -10.30 20.19 -3.67
C ILE A 43 -9.85 18.82 -4.18
N PRO A 44 -10.01 18.52 -5.48
CA PRO A 44 -9.64 17.22 -6.02
C PRO A 44 -8.13 16.96 -5.87
N GLN A 45 -7.80 15.69 -5.68
CA GLN A 45 -6.42 15.23 -5.68
C GLN A 45 -5.80 15.44 -7.08
N THR A 46 -4.64 16.07 -7.08
CA THR A 46 -3.76 16.20 -8.24
C THR A 46 -3.14 14.85 -8.60
N GLN A 47 -2.62 14.75 -9.83
CA GLN A 47 -1.94 13.55 -10.29
C GLN A 47 -0.72 13.20 -9.41
N GLU A 48 0.07 14.21 -9.02
CA GLU A 48 1.22 14.06 -8.14
C GLU A 48 0.86 13.50 -6.74
N GLU A 49 -0.30 13.88 -6.19
CA GLU A 49 -0.79 13.36 -4.91
C GLU A 49 -1.23 11.89 -5.03
N LYS A 50 -1.81 11.51 -6.18
CA LYS A 50 -2.17 10.11 -6.47
C LYS A 50 -0.92 9.25 -6.68
N GLU A 51 0.09 9.78 -7.36
CA GLU A 51 1.37 9.07 -7.49
C GLU A 51 2.03 8.91 -6.13
N PHE A 52 2.01 9.94 -5.29
CA PHE A 52 2.60 9.86 -3.96
C PHE A 52 1.89 8.87 -3.03
N SER A 53 0.62 8.50 -3.25
CA SER A 53 0.00 7.42 -2.46
C SER A 53 0.70 6.08 -2.66
N GLU A 54 1.37 5.88 -3.80
CA GLU A 54 2.14 4.67 -4.11
C GLU A 54 3.52 4.66 -3.43
N PHE A 55 3.98 5.80 -2.89
CA PHE A 55 5.29 5.92 -2.25
C PHE A 55 5.46 4.93 -1.09
N GLN A 56 4.41 4.71 -0.30
CA GLN A 56 4.42 3.73 0.79
C GLN A 56 4.73 2.31 0.28
N PHE A 57 4.09 1.89 -0.81
CA PHE A 57 4.31 0.57 -1.40
C PHE A 57 5.71 0.46 -2.00
N TRP A 58 6.17 1.52 -2.69
CA TRP A 58 7.51 1.57 -3.25
C TRP A 58 8.60 1.45 -2.16
N ILE A 59 8.44 2.13 -1.02
CA ILE A 59 9.35 2.02 0.13
C ILE A 59 9.37 0.58 0.67
N LYS A 60 8.20 -0.04 0.87
CA LYS A 60 8.12 -1.45 1.32
C LYS A 60 8.86 -2.38 0.37
N SER A 61 8.68 -2.23 -0.94
CA SER A 61 9.39 -3.01 -1.95
C SER A 61 10.90 -2.74 -1.95
N LYS A 62 11.33 -1.49 -1.83
CA LYS A 62 12.74 -1.10 -1.83
C LYS A 62 13.52 -1.70 -0.67
N PHE A 63 12.96 -1.62 0.54
CA PHE A 63 13.60 -2.15 1.74
C PHE A 63 13.27 -3.63 2.03
N LYS A 64 12.47 -4.28 1.17
CA LYS A 64 12.01 -5.67 1.33
C LYS A 64 11.37 -5.94 2.70
N ILE A 65 10.57 -4.98 3.19
CA ILE A 65 9.92 -5.06 4.50
C ILE A 65 8.49 -5.57 4.33
N SER A 66 8.12 -6.57 5.14
CA SER A 66 6.75 -7.10 5.22
C SER A 66 5.85 -6.37 6.22
N SER A 67 6.43 -5.51 7.07
CA SER A 67 5.71 -4.79 8.13
C SER A 67 4.79 -3.69 7.58
N ASP A 68 3.67 -3.45 8.28
CA ASP A 68 2.75 -2.34 8.05
C ASP A 68 3.20 -1.01 8.68
N GLN A 69 4.49 -0.89 9.02
CA GLN A 69 5.04 0.40 9.38
C GLN A 69 4.93 1.38 8.20
N SER A 70 4.72 2.63 8.55
CA SER A 70 4.63 3.73 7.60
C SER A 70 6.03 4.17 7.17
N TRP A 71 6.12 4.77 6.00
CA TRP A 71 7.38 5.12 5.36
C TRP A 71 8.28 5.97 6.25
N ASP A 72 7.73 6.86 7.09
CA ASP A 72 8.50 7.69 8.02
C ASP A 72 9.21 6.84 9.08
N LYS A 73 8.51 5.85 9.65
CA LYS A 73 9.09 4.92 10.61
C LYS A 73 10.10 3.99 9.96
N THR A 74 9.80 3.51 8.75
CA THR A 74 10.74 2.69 7.98
C THR A 74 12.02 3.45 7.70
N ILE A 75 11.93 4.68 7.18
CA ILE A 75 13.10 5.50 6.86
C ILE A 75 13.87 5.85 8.13
N LEU A 76 13.18 6.22 9.21
CA LEU A 76 13.82 6.49 10.50
C LEU A 76 14.58 5.27 11.03
N PHE A 77 14.03 4.06 10.86
CA PHE A 77 14.70 2.82 11.27
C PHE A 77 16.04 2.59 10.53
N PHE A 78 16.15 3.02 9.27
CA PHE A 78 17.39 2.95 8.47
C PHE A 78 18.23 4.24 8.55
N SER A 79 17.96 5.12 9.52
CA SER A 79 18.66 6.38 9.69
C SER A 79 19.21 6.50 11.10
N GLU A 80 20.26 7.28 11.28
CA GLU A 80 20.90 7.46 12.60
C GLU A 80 20.05 8.35 13.52
N ASP A 81 19.35 9.32 12.95
CA ASP A 81 18.57 10.33 13.65
C ASP A 81 17.46 10.93 12.76
N GLU A 82 16.62 11.79 13.33
CA GLU A 82 15.51 12.46 12.64
C GLU A 82 15.94 13.34 11.45
N GLN A 83 17.11 13.96 11.54
CA GLN A 83 17.66 14.85 10.52
C GLN A 83 18.37 14.09 9.39
N SER A 84 19.05 12.98 9.70
CA SER A 84 19.48 12.05 8.64
C SER A 84 18.28 11.37 7.98
N ALA A 85 17.21 11.04 8.72
CA ALA A 85 15.98 10.47 8.17
C ALA A 85 15.26 11.40 7.20
N ILE A 86 15.18 12.71 7.50
CA ILE A 86 14.53 13.64 6.57
C ILE A 86 15.34 13.80 5.28
N ALA A 87 16.68 13.84 5.37
CA ALA A 87 17.54 13.87 4.19
C ALA A 87 17.38 12.59 3.35
N HIS A 88 17.32 11.44 4.02
CA HIS A 88 17.09 10.15 3.39
C HIS A 88 15.72 10.09 2.69
N PHE A 89 14.66 10.63 3.31
CA PHE A 89 13.36 10.78 2.65
C PHE A 89 13.47 11.53 1.33
N PHE A 90 14.16 12.67 1.29
CA PHE A 90 14.26 13.45 0.05
C PHE A 90 15.03 12.73 -1.05
N ASN A 91 16.07 11.96 -0.71
CA ASN A 91 16.78 11.13 -1.69
C ASN A 91 15.86 10.03 -2.23
N LEU A 92 15.16 9.33 -1.34
CA LEU A 92 14.20 8.28 -1.70
C LEU A 92 13.05 8.82 -2.54
N PHE A 93 12.58 10.03 -2.24
CA PHE A 93 11.55 10.71 -3.01
C PHE A 93 12.03 11.07 -4.42
N ASP A 94 13.25 11.60 -4.55
CA ASP A 94 13.83 11.89 -5.86
C ASP A 94 14.03 10.60 -6.69
N GLU A 95 14.46 9.51 -6.05
CA GLU A 95 14.56 8.19 -6.70
C GLU A 95 13.18 7.64 -7.10
N PHE A 96 12.16 7.81 -6.25
CA PHE A 96 10.80 7.40 -6.56
C PHE A 96 10.26 8.12 -7.80
N VAL A 97 10.37 9.46 -7.82
CA VAL A 97 9.94 10.29 -8.97
C VAL A 97 10.78 10.01 -10.21
N GLY A 98 12.09 9.81 -10.07
CA GLY A 98 12.98 9.43 -11.17
C GLY A 98 12.70 8.03 -11.73
N SER A 99 12.26 7.10 -10.88
CA SER A 99 11.96 5.72 -11.29
C SER A 99 10.74 5.61 -12.20
N GLU A 100 9.82 6.59 -12.21
CA GLU A 100 8.69 6.66 -13.15
C GLU A 100 9.15 6.78 -14.61
N ILE A 101 10.33 7.36 -14.87
CA ILE A 101 10.92 7.42 -16.22
C ILE A 101 11.29 6.00 -16.72
N ASP A 102 11.60 5.06 -15.81
CA ASP A 102 11.91 3.66 -16.12
C ASP A 102 10.67 2.74 -16.13
N LYS A 103 9.56 3.16 -15.48
CA LYS A 103 8.29 2.39 -15.48
C LYS A 103 7.61 2.35 -16.85
N SER A 104 7.88 3.32 -17.73
CA SER A 104 7.42 3.30 -19.13
C SER A 104 8.11 2.22 -19.97
N HIS A 105 9.29 1.73 -19.56
CA HIS A 105 10.02 0.65 -20.23
C HIS A 105 9.69 -0.74 -19.65
N ARG A 106 9.16 -0.80 -18.42
CA ARG A 106 8.89 -2.06 -17.69
C ARG A 106 7.42 -2.50 -17.73
N GLY A 107 6.65 -2.01 -18.71
CA GLY A 107 5.23 -2.35 -18.94
C GLY A 107 4.97 -3.69 -19.64
N LEU A 108 6.00 -4.49 -19.92
CA LEU A 108 5.89 -5.77 -20.65
C LEU A 108 6.58 -6.92 -19.92
N GLU A 109 6.28 -7.14 -18.64
CA GLU A 109 6.59 -8.43 -18.00
C GLU A 109 5.58 -8.73 -16.88
N ARG A 110 4.31 -8.80 -17.27
CA ARG A 110 3.33 -9.67 -16.59
C ARG A 110 2.97 -10.80 -17.55
N VAL A 111 3.88 -11.74 -17.72
CA VAL A 111 3.53 -13.08 -18.18
C VAL A 111 3.89 -14.00 -17.04
N GLN A 112 2.87 -14.51 -16.36
CA GLN A 112 2.99 -15.50 -15.29
C GLN A 112 3.10 -16.86 -15.99
N PRO A 113 4.20 -17.62 -15.89
CA PRO A 113 4.21 -19.00 -16.34
C PRO A 113 3.57 -19.86 -15.25
N ASP A 114 2.82 -20.86 -15.72
CA ASP A 114 2.40 -22.07 -15.01
C ASP A 114 1.13 -22.00 -14.17
N LEU A 115 0.01 -22.45 -14.76
CA LEU A 115 -0.57 -23.77 -14.46
C LEU A 115 -1.85 -24.01 -15.28
N LEU A 116 -1.68 -24.47 -16.53
CA LEU A 116 -2.70 -25.26 -17.24
C LEU A 116 -1.98 -26.44 -17.91
N SER A 117 -1.74 -27.48 -17.13
CA SER A 117 -1.70 -28.83 -17.68
C SER A 117 -3.15 -29.27 -17.86
N GLU A 118 -3.71 -29.09 -19.06
CA GLU A 118 -4.92 -29.79 -19.47
C GLU A 118 -4.56 -31.25 -19.79
N PRO A 119 -5.23 -32.26 -19.20
CA PRO A 119 -5.36 -33.54 -19.85
C PRO A 119 -6.60 -33.48 -20.76
N THR A 120 -6.32 -33.41 -22.06
CA THR A 120 -6.97 -34.17 -23.13
C THR A 120 -8.45 -34.56 -22.94
N THR A 121 -9.27 -33.90 -23.76
CA THR A 121 -10.55 -34.30 -24.38
C THR A 121 -11.05 -35.73 -24.14
N ASP A 122 -12.24 -35.84 -23.54
CA ASP A 122 -13.19 -36.92 -23.85
C ASP A 122 -14.61 -36.29 -23.96
N PRO A 123 -15.32 -36.42 -25.09
CA PRO A 123 -16.58 -35.74 -25.33
C PRO A 123 -17.77 -36.64 -24.94
N ASP A 124 -18.32 -36.49 -23.73
CA ASP A 124 -19.71 -36.86 -23.44
C ASP A 124 -20.10 -36.53 -21.98
N ILE A 125 -20.51 -35.28 -21.69
CA ILE A 125 -21.39 -35.00 -20.55
C ILE A 125 -22.41 -33.91 -20.93
N PRO A 126 -23.73 -34.15 -20.76
CA PRO A 126 -24.81 -33.27 -21.19
C PRO A 126 -25.06 -32.09 -20.25
N SER A 127 -25.71 -31.06 -20.80
CA SER A 127 -26.16 -29.80 -20.19
C SER A 127 -26.65 -29.94 -18.74
N ILE A 128 -26.04 -29.18 -17.81
CA ILE A 128 -26.51 -29.07 -16.42
C ILE A 128 -27.22 -27.72 -16.22
N GLU A 129 -28.49 -27.84 -15.82
CA GLU A 129 -29.42 -26.78 -15.43
C GLU A 129 -28.86 -25.85 -14.33
N LYS A 130 -29.24 -24.57 -14.42
CA LYS A 130 -28.99 -23.56 -13.37
C LYS A 130 -29.78 -23.92 -12.10
N LYS A 131 -29.08 -24.27 -11.01
CA LYS A 131 -29.71 -24.40 -9.67
C LYS A 131 -30.16 -23.04 -9.11
N PRO A 132 -31.33 -22.96 -8.44
CA PRO A 132 -31.81 -21.73 -7.82
C PRO A 132 -31.09 -21.41 -6.48
N ARG A 133 -31.05 -20.12 -6.15
CA ARG A 133 -30.36 -19.51 -5.00
C ARG A 133 -31.12 -19.83 -3.70
N LEU A 134 -30.49 -20.52 -2.74
CA LEU A 134 -31.07 -20.80 -1.41
C LEU A 134 -31.21 -19.50 -0.58
N SER A 135 -32.32 -19.36 0.16
CA SER A 135 -32.65 -18.18 0.96
C SER A 135 -32.22 -18.34 2.43
N LEU A 136 -31.92 -17.22 3.11
CA LEU A 136 -31.42 -17.11 4.49
C LEU A 136 -32.33 -17.66 5.61
N LYS A 137 -33.41 -18.37 5.30
CA LYS A 137 -34.35 -18.93 6.30
C LYS A 137 -34.04 -20.35 6.75
N ASP A 138 -33.12 -21.05 6.09
CA ASP A 138 -32.79 -22.45 6.42
C ASP A 138 -31.62 -22.60 7.42
N LEU A 139 -31.15 -21.50 8.02
CA LEU A 139 -30.05 -21.45 8.98
C LEU A 139 -30.46 -21.71 10.44
N SER A 140 -31.71 -22.11 10.72
CA SER A 140 -32.23 -22.23 12.09
C SER A 140 -32.10 -23.62 12.75
N ASP A 141 -31.58 -24.64 12.07
CA ASP A 141 -31.41 -25.99 12.65
C ASP A 141 -29.95 -26.37 12.90
N MET A 142 -29.20 -25.45 13.52
CA MET A 142 -27.93 -25.78 14.18
C MET A 142 -28.21 -26.49 15.50
N ARG A 143 -28.01 -27.82 15.57
CA ARG A 143 -27.65 -28.48 16.83
C ARG A 143 -26.13 -28.56 16.95
N VAL A 144 -25.62 -27.79 17.90
CA VAL A 144 -24.25 -27.76 18.36
C VAL A 144 -23.90 -29.11 19.00
N VAL A 145 -22.90 -29.80 18.46
CA VAL A 145 -22.20 -30.88 19.17
C VAL A 145 -20.82 -30.35 19.51
N VAL A 146 -20.61 -30.01 20.78
CA VAL A 146 -19.31 -29.67 21.36
C VAL A 146 -18.56 -30.97 21.66
N PRO A 147 -17.36 -31.23 21.12
CA PRO A 147 -16.54 -32.33 21.59
C PRO A 147 -15.81 -31.95 22.90
N ASP A 148 -15.96 -32.83 23.89
CA ASP A 148 -15.33 -32.80 25.21
C ASP A 148 -13.81 -33.03 25.07
N VAL A 149 -13.00 -32.07 25.53
CA VAL A 149 -11.53 -32.17 25.55
C VAL A 149 -11.09 -32.64 26.94
N GLU A 150 -10.56 -33.86 26.93
CA GLU A 150 -9.80 -34.62 27.93
C GLU A 150 -9.39 -33.92 29.25
N LYS A 151 -9.79 -34.55 30.36
CA LYS A 151 -9.06 -34.54 31.64
C LYS A 151 -8.44 -35.92 31.89
N LYS A 152 -7.10 -36.01 31.89
CA LYS A 152 -6.25 -36.59 32.97
C LYS A 152 -4.81 -36.75 32.44
N THR A 153 -3.84 -35.93 32.87
CA THR A 153 -2.95 -36.08 34.05
C THR A 153 -2.21 -37.42 34.19
N VAL A 154 -0.87 -37.27 34.17
CA VAL A 154 0.21 -38.01 34.87
C VAL A 154 0.49 -39.44 34.43
#